data_AF-A0A183G9J3-F1
#
_entry.id   AF-A0A183G9J3-F1
#
_cell.length_a   1.000
_cell.length_b   1.000
_cell.length_c   1.000
_cell.angle_alpha   90.00
_cell.angle_beta   90.00
_cell.angle_gamma   90.00
#
_symmetry.space_group_name_H-M   'P 1'
#
loop_
_entity.id
_entity.type
_entity.pdbx_description
1 polymer ?
#
loop_
_entity_poly.entity_id
_entity_poly.type
_entity_poly.pdbx_seq_one_letter_code
_entity_poly.pdbx_strand_id
1 'polypeptide(L)'
;MCVLFFILFVVAVPVKFYEKFDLDHSENFDEYLEAKGYGWFTRKLVTSAKFEKESKKSDKPGKFDYSNLTSKKNVHYEGVELGKEFVGEGLYSTKHKVTFDLRHNPIEKEEAKDGTYEYSFINKGGEEFLLVKMEGNGVVRKRFYKRM
;
A
#
# COMPACT_ATOMS: atom_id res chain seq x y z
N MET A 1 30.01 -33.84 -13.14
CA MET A 1 29.65 -32.54 -12.53
C MET A 1 28.23 -32.20 -12.96
N CYS A 2 27.23 -32.40 -12.11
CA CYS A 2 25.87 -31.91 -12.35
C CYS A 2 25.84 -30.42 -11.99
N VAL A 3 25.70 -29.56 -13.00
CA VAL A 3 25.44 -28.13 -12.80
C VAL A 3 23.98 -28.01 -12.39
N LEU A 4 23.74 -27.88 -11.08
CA LEU A 4 22.43 -27.49 -10.54
C LEU A 4 22.18 -26.04 -10.97
N PHE A 5 21.35 -25.85 -12.00
CA PHE A 5 20.72 -24.56 -12.27
C PHE A 5 19.74 -24.28 -11.13
N PHE A 6 20.18 -23.50 -10.13
CA PHE A 6 19.24 -22.82 -9.25
C PHE A 6 18.53 -21.77 -10.09
N ILE A 7 17.32 -22.09 -10.55
CA ILE A 7 16.39 -21.08 -11.03
C ILE A 7 16.03 -20.25 -9.79
N LEU A 8 16.70 -19.11 -9.61
CA LEU A 8 16.22 -18.07 -8.73
C LEU A 8 14.87 -17.61 -9.31
N PHE A 9 13.78 -18.10 -8.73
CA PHE A 9 12.48 -17.50 -8.95
C PHE A 9 12.57 -16.06 -8.43
N VAL A 10 12.71 -15.10 -9.35
CA VAL A 10 12.51 -13.69 -9.02
C VAL A 10 11.05 -13.57 -8.63
N VAL A 11 10.81 -13.50 -7.32
CA VAL A 11 9.50 -13.18 -6.77
C VAL A 11 9.19 -11.75 -7.22
N ALA A 12 8.28 -11.63 -8.17
CA ALA A 12 7.90 -10.36 -8.77
C ALA A 12 6.51 -9.94 -8.29
N VAL A 13 6.29 -8.63 -8.14
CA VAL A 13 4.95 -8.10 -7.87
C VAL A 13 4.01 -8.55 -9.00
N PRO A 14 2.81 -9.10 -8.69
CA PRO A 14 1.88 -9.56 -9.73
C PRO A 14 1.51 -8.42 -10.68
N VAL A 15 1.43 -8.72 -11.98
CA VAL A 15 1.30 -7.69 -13.03
C VAL A 15 0.13 -6.73 -12.80
N LYS A 16 -0.99 -7.24 -12.27
CA LYS A 16 -2.20 -6.44 -12.03
C LYS A 16 -2.02 -5.30 -11.01
N PHE A 17 -0.93 -5.30 -10.23
CA PHE A 17 -0.61 -4.22 -9.29
C PHE A 17 0.15 -3.06 -9.95
N TYR A 18 0.74 -3.23 -11.14
CA TYR A 18 1.46 -2.18 -11.88
C TYR A 18 0.51 -1.23 -12.60
N GLU A 19 -0.32 -0.56 -11.81
CA GLU A 19 -1.45 0.23 -12.29
C GLU A 19 -1.65 1.45 -11.41
N LYS A 20 -2.52 2.33 -11.88
CA LYS A 20 -3.03 3.46 -11.12
C LYS A 20 -4.42 3.14 -10.57
N PHE A 21 -4.64 3.54 -9.33
CA PHE A 21 -5.85 3.23 -8.57
C PHE A 21 -6.37 4.49 -7.89
N ASP A 22 -7.65 4.82 -8.10
CA ASP A 22 -8.34 5.91 -7.40
C ASP A 22 -9.17 5.35 -6.25
N LEU A 23 -9.18 6.05 -5.11
CA LEU A 23 -9.97 5.64 -3.96
C LEU A 23 -11.45 5.87 -4.23
N ASP A 24 -12.23 4.80 -4.23
CA ASP A 24 -13.67 4.86 -4.42
C ASP A 24 -14.39 5.09 -3.07
N HIS A 25 -14.13 4.23 -2.08
CA HIS A 25 -14.69 4.38 -0.74
C HIS A 25 -13.82 3.72 0.34
N SER A 26 -14.23 3.91 1.61
CA SER A 26 -13.59 3.27 2.76
C SER A 26 -14.63 2.81 3.79
N GLU A 27 -14.38 1.67 4.42
CA GLU A 27 -15.14 1.17 5.56
C GLU A 27 -14.33 1.43 6.85
N ASN A 28 -15.02 1.88 7.91
CA ASN A 28 -14.48 2.10 9.25
C ASN A 28 -13.29 3.09 9.34
N PHE A 29 -13.14 4.00 8.38
CA PHE A 29 -11.95 4.87 8.34
C PHE A 29 -12.00 6.00 9.37
N ASP A 30 -13.18 6.59 9.64
CA ASP A 30 -13.31 7.63 10.68
C ASP A 30 -13.07 7.02 12.06
N GLU A 31 -13.66 5.85 12.33
CA GLU A 31 -13.52 5.06 13.55
C GLU A 31 -12.06 4.63 13.77
N TYR A 32 -11.36 4.22 12.72
CA TYR A 32 -9.94 3.90 12.79
C TYR A 32 -9.10 5.13 13.16
N LEU A 33 -9.38 6.29 12.55
CA LEU A 33 -8.67 7.52 12.89
C LEU A 33 -8.99 7.96 14.33
N GLU A 34 -10.23 7.81 14.78
CA GLU A 34 -10.62 8.05 16.17
C GLU A 34 -9.87 7.15 17.14
N ALA A 35 -9.81 5.84 16.86
CA ALA A 35 -9.07 4.88 17.68
C ALA A 35 -7.56 5.18 17.72
N LYS A 36 -7.00 5.78 16.66
CA LYS A 36 -5.61 6.27 16.62
C LYS A 36 -5.42 7.64 17.30
N GLY A 37 -6.47 8.24 17.86
CA GLY A 37 -6.42 9.48 18.64
C GLY A 37 -6.56 10.77 17.82
N TYR A 38 -6.98 10.69 16.55
CA TYR A 38 -7.21 11.89 15.75
C TYR A 38 -8.49 12.61 16.18
N GLY A 39 -8.40 13.92 16.44
CA GLY A 39 -9.56 14.76 16.77
C GLY A 39 -10.54 14.93 15.59
N TRP A 40 -11.82 15.12 15.89
CA TRP A 40 -12.94 15.15 14.92
C TRP A 40 -12.67 15.99 13.66
N PHE A 41 -12.23 17.24 13.82
CA PHE A 41 -11.93 18.13 12.68
C PHE A 41 -10.85 17.55 11.75
N THR A 42 -9.79 16.98 12.33
CA THR A 42 -8.71 16.36 11.54
C THR A 42 -9.22 15.14 10.79
N ARG A 43 -10.09 14.33 11.43
CA ARG A 43 -10.70 13.16 10.78
C ARG A 43 -11.49 13.57 9.54
N LYS A 44 -12.37 14.59 9.66
CA LYS A 44 -13.17 15.08 8.52
C LYS A 44 -12.35 15.60 7.34
N LEU A 45 -11.22 16.25 7.62
CA LEU A 45 -10.29 16.68 6.58
C LEU A 45 -9.60 15.48 5.91
N VAL A 46 -9.13 14.50 6.69
CA VAL A 46 -8.42 13.32 6.17
C VAL A 46 -9.35 12.38 5.40
N THR A 47 -10.59 12.18 5.86
CA THR A 47 -11.57 11.32 5.18
C THR A 47 -12.05 11.90 3.86
N SER A 48 -12.06 13.23 3.74
CA SER A 48 -12.48 13.94 2.51
C SER A 48 -11.35 14.14 1.49
N ALA A 49 -10.11 13.76 1.83
CA ALA A 49 -8.97 13.95 0.94
C ALA A 49 -8.95 12.90 -0.18
N LYS A 50 -8.61 13.34 -1.39
CA LYS A 50 -8.35 12.43 -2.51
C LYS A 50 -7.11 11.59 -2.22
N PHE A 51 -7.17 10.31 -2.57
CA PHE A 51 -6.07 9.38 -2.40
C PHE A 51 -6.00 8.43 -3.60
N GLU A 52 -4.90 8.47 -4.32
CA GLU A 52 -4.60 7.52 -5.39
C GLU A 52 -3.36 6.70 -5.02
N LYS A 53 -3.28 5.50 -5.56
CA LYS A 53 -2.08 4.64 -5.49
C LYS A 53 -1.61 4.37 -6.91
N GLU A 54 -0.31 4.37 -7.10
CA GLU A 54 0.28 4.01 -8.39
C GLU A 54 1.47 3.09 -8.15
N SER A 55 1.52 1.97 -8.85
CA SER A 55 2.73 1.14 -8.89
C SER A 55 3.15 0.94 -10.33
N LYS A 56 4.45 0.94 -10.61
CA LYS A 56 5.01 0.78 -11.94
C LYS A 56 6.20 -0.17 -11.89
N LYS A 57 6.48 -0.83 -13.01
CA LYS A 57 7.76 -1.52 -13.17
C LYS A 57 8.87 -0.47 -13.12
N SER A 58 9.91 -0.74 -12.35
CA SER A 58 11.10 0.11 -12.36
C SER A 58 11.95 -0.23 -13.58
N ASP A 59 12.78 0.71 -14.03
CA ASP A 59 13.81 0.45 -15.06
C ASP A 59 14.89 -0.53 -14.56
N LYS A 60 14.96 -0.74 -13.23
CA LYS A 60 15.90 -1.67 -12.60
C LYS A 60 15.30 -3.08 -12.52
N PRO A 61 16.00 -4.13 -12.99
CA PRO A 61 15.50 -5.50 -12.95
C PRO A 61 15.08 -5.96 -11.54
N GLY A 62 13.91 -6.59 -11.44
CA GLY A 62 13.38 -7.13 -10.18
C GLY A 62 12.86 -6.08 -9.19
N LYS A 63 12.75 -4.82 -9.60
CA LYS A 63 12.31 -3.71 -8.75
C LYS A 63 11.05 -3.04 -9.30
N PHE A 64 10.38 -2.30 -8.43
CA PHE A 64 9.19 -1.54 -8.76
C PHE A 64 9.20 -0.16 -8.11
N ASP A 65 8.44 0.75 -8.69
CA ASP A 65 8.22 2.07 -8.14
C ASP A 65 6.80 2.12 -7.59
N TYR A 66 6.63 2.81 -6.47
CA TYR A 66 5.37 2.89 -5.73
C TYR A 66 5.10 4.31 -5.29
N SER A 67 3.89 4.79 -5.50
CA SER A 67 3.47 6.14 -5.13
C SER A 67 2.14 6.15 -4.40
N ASN A 68 2.06 6.97 -3.35
CA ASN A 68 0.81 7.40 -2.73
C ASN A 68 0.58 8.86 -3.14
N LEU A 69 -0.46 9.12 -3.93
CA LEU A 69 -0.79 10.46 -4.39
C LEU A 69 -1.97 10.98 -3.59
N THR A 70 -1.89 12.21 -3.09
CA THR A 70 -2.99 12.81 -2.33
C THR A 70 -3.19 14.26 -2.72
N SER A 71 -4.32 14.84 -2.33
CA SER A 71 -4.57 16.27 -2.55
C SER A 71 -3.61 17.20 -1.80
N LYS A 72 -2.91 16.70 -0.76
CA LYS A 72 -2.03 17.53 0.09
C LYS A 72 -0.54 17.28 -0.17
N LYS A 73 -0.14 16.02 -0.29
CA LYS A 73 1.26 15.62 -0.47
C LYS A 73 1.32 14.28 -1.18
N ASN A 74 2.20 14.20 -2.18
CA ASN A 74 2.54 12.95 -2.83
C ASN A 74 3.81 12.37 -2.20
N VAL A 75 3.87 11.05 -2.14
CA VAL A 75 5.02 10.29 -1.68
C VAL A 75 5.36 9.28 -2.77
N HIS A 76 6.65 9.20 -3.08
CA HIS A 76 7.20 8.35 -4.13
C HIS A 76 8.33 7.50 -3.58
N TYR A 77 8.31 6.21 -3.88
CA TYR A 77 9.36 5.26 -3.57
C TYR A 77 9.82 4.61 -4.88
N GLU A 78 11.10 4.74 -5.20
CA GLU A 78 11.68 4.24 -6.45
C GLU A 78 12.62 3.06 -6.18
N GLY A 79 12.65 2.09 -7.09
CA GLY A 79 13.56 0.96 -7.02
C GLY A 79 13.33 0.06 -5.80
N VAL A 80 12.08 -0.06 -5.36
CA VAL A 80 11.64 -0.92 -4.26
C VAL A 80 11.85 -2.38 -4.64
N GLU A 81 12.37 -3.17 -3.70
CA GLU A 81 12.62 -4.59 -3.87
C GLU A 81 11.82 -5.37 -2.83
N LEU A 82 11.14 -6.42 -3.29
CA LEU A 82 10.36 -7.27 -2.39
C LEU A 82 11.26 -7.95 -1.35
N GLY A 83 10.78 -8.00 -0.11
CA GLY A 83 11.48 -8.56 1.04
C GLY A 83 12.63 -7.70 1.59
N LYS A 84 12.94 -6.54 0.98
CA LYS A 84 13.99 -5.63 1.47
C LYS A 84 13.41 -4.40 2.17
N GLU A 85 13.93 -4.14 3.36
CA GLU A 85 13.64 -2.91 4.10
C GLU A 85 14.30 -1.71 3.43
N PHE A 86 13.59 -0.58 3.38
CA PHE A 86 14.12 0.72 3.03
C PHE A 86 13.53 1.81 3.92
N VAL A 87 14.14 3.00 3.92
CA VAL A 87 13.61 4.17 4.63
C VAL A 87 12.84 5.04 3.66
N GLY A 88 11.52 5.08 3.82
CA GLY A 88 10.60 5.92 3.03
C GLY A 88 10.09 7.11 3.85
N GLU A 89 9.81 8.23 3.20
CA GLU A 89 9.10 9.35 3.82
C GLU A 89 7.59 9.13 3.73
N GLY A 90 6.88 9.19 4.85
CA GLY A 90 5.42 9.07 4.89
C GLY A 90 4.70 10.38 4.54
N LEU A 91 3.38 10.28 4.46
CA LEU A 91 2.49 11.44 4.16
C LEU A 91 2.57 12.56 5.20
N TYR A 92 3.05 12.26 6.41
CA TYR A 92 3.26 13.22 7.50
C TYR A 92 4.70 13.76 7.56
N SER A 93 5.52 13.53 6.53
CA SER A 93 6.94 13.94 6.45
C SER A 93 7.85 13.30 7.51
N THR A 94 7.37 12.24 8.16
CA THR A 94 8.15 11.38 9.03
C THR A 94 8.82 10.28 8.22
N LYS A 95 10.03 9.88 8.58
CA LYS A 95 10.71 8.73 7.96
C LYS A 95 10.23 7.44 8.61
N HIS A 96 10.00 6.42 7.78
CA HIS A 96 9.54 5.11 8.19
C HIS A 96 10.40 4.03 7.57
N LYS A 97 10.66 2.97 8.33
CA LYS A 97 11.15 1.72 7.76
C LYS A 97 9.98 1.01 7.09
N VAL A 98 10.14 0.73 5.81
CA VAL A 98 9.11 0.13 4.96
C VAL A 98 9.64 -1.16 4.36
N THR A 99 8.83 -2.21 4.39
CA THR A 99 9.10 -3.47 3.68
C THR A 99 7.86 -3.90 2.92
N PHE A 100 8.03 -4.26 1.64
CA PHE A 100 6.99 -4.90 0.84
C PHE A 100 7.23 -6.41 0.76
N ASP A 101 6.24 -7.23 1.08
CA ASP A 101 6.30 -8.70 1.09
C ASP A 101 5.16 -9.29 0.24
N LEU A 102 5.30 -10.55 -0.20
CA LEU A 102 4.26 -11.30 -0.92
C LEU A 102 3.91 -12.56 -0.14
N ARG A 103 2.76 -12.54 0.56
CA ARG A 103 2.19 -13.73 1.23
C ARG A 103 0.83 -14.04 0.61
N HIS A 104 0.84 -14.63 -0.58
CA HIS A 104 -0.32 -14.77 -1.50
C HIS A 104 -0.88 -13.45 -2.06
N ASN A 105 -0.74 -12.34 -1.33
CA ASN A 105 -0.95 -10.99 -1.83
C ASN A 105 0.16 -10.03 -1.31
N PRO A 106 0.29 -8.81 -1.87
CA PRO A 106 1.23 -7.81 -1.37
C PRO A 106 0.89 -7.32 0.02
N ILE A 107 1.94 -7.09 0.81
CA ILE A 107 1.87 -6.55 2.16
C ILE A 107 2.89 -5.43 2.27
N GLU A 108 2.50 -4.28 2.81
CA GLU A 108 3.41 -3.19 3.16
C GLU A 108 3.45 -3.06 4.68
N LYS A 109 4.64 -3.02 5.27
CA LYS A 109 4.83 -2.84 6.72
C LYS A 109 5.53 -1.53 7.01
N GLU A 110 5.04 -0.77 7.99
CA GLU A 110 5.55 0.53 8.40
C GLU A 110 5.79 0.54 9.93
N GLU A 111 7.07 0.54 10.37
CA GLU A 111 7.42 0.35 11.79
C GLU A 111 7.10 1.59 12.66
N ALA A 112 7.31 2.82 12.17
CA ALA A 112 7.21 4.00 13.04
C ALA A 112 5.77 4.37 13.48
N LYS A 113 4.75 3.64 12.99
CA LYS A 113 3.35 3.81 13.38
C LYS A 113 2.61 2.48 13.65
N ASP A 114 3.35 1.36 13.71
CA ASP A 114 2.83 -0.01 13.78
C ASP A 114 1.64 -0.21 12.83
N GLY A 115 1.94 -0.29 11.54
CA GLY A 115 0.94 -0.45 10.49
C GLY A 115 1.32 -1.53 9.50
N THR A 116 0.48 -2.55 9.37
CA THR A 116 0.57 -3.51 8.25
C THR A 116 -0.61 -3.24 7.31
N TYR A 117 -0.30 -2.98 6.05
CA TYR A 117 -1.27 -2.84 4.97
C TYR A 117 -1.30 -4.14 4.18
N GLU A 118 -2.46 -4.77 4.16
CA GLU A 118 -2.71 -5.98 3.38
C GLU A 118 -3.44 -5.60 2.11
N TYR A 119 -2.85 -5.90 0.95
CA TYR A 119 -3.45 -5.66 -0.34
C TYR A 119 -4.12 -6.94 -0.83
N SER A 120 -5.25 -6.84 -1.51
CA SER A 120 -5.91 -7.97 -2.16
C SER A 120 -6.83 -7.47 -3.25
N PHE A 121 -7.15 -8.32 -4.22
CA PHE A 121 -8.18 -7.99 -5.19
C PHE A 121 -9.46 -8.77 -4.89
N ILE A 122 -10.57 -8.06 -4.87
CA ILE A 122 -11.89 -8.61 -4.56
C ILE A 122 -12.88 -8.22 -5.64
N ASN A 123 -13.92 -9.03 -5.82
CA ASN A 123 -15.04 -8.72 -6.70
C ASN A 123 -16.28 -8.44 -5.86
N LYS A 124 -16.90 -7.26 -6.00
CA LYS A 124 -18.08 -6.85 -5.24
C LYS A 124 -19.08 -6.23 -6.22
N GLY A 125 -20.23 -6.90 -6.41
CA GLY A 125 -21.26 -6.41 -7.32
C GLY A 125 -20.86 -6.40 -8.80
N GLY A 126 -19.91 -7.25 -9.21
CA GLY A 126 -19.39 -7.30 -10.59
C GLY A 126 -18.27 -6.31 -10.88
N GLU A 127 -17.91 -5.45 -9.92
CA GLU A 127 -16.74 -4.58 -9.99
C GLU A 127 -15.56 -5.19 -9.23
N GLU A 128 -14.37 -5.16 -9.83
CA GLU A 128 -13.12 -5.54 -9.15
C GLU A 128 -12.51 -4.32 -8.43
N PHE A 129 -12.16 -4.51 -7.16
CA PHE A 129 -11.46 -3.50 -6.36
C PHE A 129 -10.10 -4.00 -5.91
N LEU A 130 -9.13 -3.09 -5.85
CA LEU A 130 -7.97 -3.25 -4.99
C LEU A 130 -8.40 -2.89 -3.56
N LEU A 131 -8.48 -3.89 -2.70
CA LEU A 131 -8.75 -3.74 -1.28
C LEU A 131 -7.43 -3.58 -0.51
N VAL A 132 -7.34 -2.51 0.28
CA VAL A 132 -6.28 -2.29 1.26
C VAL A 132 -6.88 -2.36 2.66
N LYS A 133 -6.48 -3.37 3.42
CA LYS A 133 -6.91 -3.58 4.81
C LYS A 133 -5.80 -3.14 5.76
N MET A 134 -6.19 -2.52 6.87
CA MET A 134 -5.26 -2.17 7.95
C MET A 134 -5.98 -2.29 9.29
N GLU A 135 -5.27 -2.78 10.30
CA GLU A 135 -5.75 -2.85 11.67
C GLU A 135 -4.92 -1.95 12.57
N GLY A 136 -5.57 -1.30 13.52
CA GLY A 136 -4.90 -0.48 14.52
C GLY A 136 -5.81 -0.26 15.71
N ASN A 137 -5.28 -0.48 16.92
CA ASN A 137 -6.02 -0.35 18.18
C ASN A 137 -7.37 -1.13 18.16
N GLY A 138 -7.37 -2.33 17.58
CA GLY A 138 -8.56 -3.21 17.48
C GLY A 138 -9.58 -2.81 16.41
N VAL A 139 -9.37 -1.72 15.67
CA VAL A 139 -10.24 -1.30 14.57
C VAL A 139 -9.64 -1.69 13.22
N VAL A 140 -10.40 -2.44 12.43
CA VAL A 140 -10.03 -2.77 11.04
C VAL A 140 -10.66 -1.75 10.11
N ARG A 141 -9.81 -1.00 9.40
CA ARG A 141 -10.21 -0.18 8.25
C ARG A 141 -10.02 -0.93 6.94
N LYS A 142 -10.88 -0.64 5.97
CA LYS A 142 -10.74 -1.10 4.59
C LYS A 142 -10.84 0.08 3.63
N ARG A 143 -9.96 0.12 2.64
CA ARG A 143 -9.99 1.11 1.56
C ARG A 143 -10.12 0.39 0.22
N PHE A 144 -11.10 0.78 -0.57
CA PHE A 144 -11.45 0.15 -1.83
C PHE A 144 -11.06 1.08 -2.95
N TYR A 145 -10.19 0.61 -3.83
CA TYR A 145 -9.71 1.39 -4.96
C TYR A 145 -10.16 0.80 -6.28
N LYS A 146 -10.57 1.66 -7.20
CA LYS A 146 -10.87 1.32 -8.59
C LYS A 146 -9.64 1.55 -9.45
N ARG A 147 -9.46 0.69 -10.44
CA ARG A 147 -8.45 0.89 -11.48
C ARG A 147 -8.82 2.13 -12.30
N MET A 148 -7.83 2.98 -12.58
CA MET A 148 -7.98 4.16 -13.45
C MET A 148 -7.72 3.82 -14.92
#